data_AF-A0A520BSJ9-F1
#
_entry.id   AF-A0A520BSJ9-F1
#
_cell.length_a   1.000
_cell.length_b   1.000
_cell.length_c   1.000
_cell.angle_alpha   90.00
_cell.angle_beta   90.00
_cell.angle_gamma   90.00
#
_symmetry.space_group_name_H-M   'P 1'
#
loop_
_entity.id
_entity.type
_entity.pdbx_description
1 polymer ?
#
loop_
_entity_poly.entity_id
_entity_poly.type
_entity_poly.pdbx_seq_one_letter_code
_entity_poly.pdbx_strand_id
1 'polypeptide(L)'
;MTLHNARILVVGAGLMGAGIAQVAAQAGHEVLLFDARSGAAEAAKAKLAITLAGLVDKGRLTTEAAQAALARITPVDALAPVDLVIEAIVENLDIKRALFTELESLLPAEAVIATNTSSISVTALARGMRHPERLVGMHFFNPVPLMKLVEVVSGLGTSPAVAKAVFDLAGRWGKTAVHTRSTPGFIVNRIARPYYAEALMLLQDRAATPELIDAVLRAAGFRMGPCELMDLIGHDTNFAVTNSVFAANFFDRRFTPSLVQQELVDAGYLGRKSWRGFYGYPDGAPALPIVSITPPRAARVVVHGRGALAERFVANLPGALRELGSDWMGLAIDDRQLRLTDGRRARDFGPGTAVFDLPLAPAGDIAYAGDASAAAWLTWLGLVPREVADLPGLVVARTIAMLVNEAADAVQQGVCDEAGADAAMKLGVNYPAGPFEWLAFWGAEPIAMLLDRLDQHYRGERYRVSPYLR
;
A
#
# COMPACT_ATOMS: atom_id res chain seq x y z
N MET A 1 -17.10 -12.13 -25.04
CA MET A 1 -17.84 -12.90 -24.02
C MET A 1 -18.45 -11.94 -23.00
N THR A 2 -19.56 -12.28 -22.36
CA THR A 2 -20.19 -11.46 -21.30
C THR A 2 -20.47 -12.31 -20.07
N LEU A 3 -19.93 -11.93 -18.91
CA LEU A 3 -20.12 -12.66 -17.65
C LEU A 3 -21.30 -12.14 -16.80
N HIS A 4 -22.23 -11.40 -17.40
CA HIS A 4 -23.22 -10.59 -16.65
C HIS A 4 -24.20 -11.43 -15.83
N ASN A 5 -24.62 -12.57 -16.38
CA ASN A 5 -25.51 -13.52 -15.72
C ASN A 5 -24.77 -14.84 -15.45
N ALA A 6 -23.44 -14.79 -15.38
CA ALA A 6 -22.62 -15.97 -15.15
C ALA A 6 -23.06 -16.64 -13.84
N ARG A 7 -23.27 -17.95 -13.89
CA ARG A 7 -23.26 -18.79 -12.70
C ARG A 7 -21.83 -18.90 -12.21
N ILE A 8 -21.62 -18.69 -10.92
CA ILE A 8 -20.26 -18.57 -10.34
C ILE A 8 -20.01 -19.72 -9.38
N LEU A 9 -18.84 -20.35 -9.49
CA LEU A 9 -18.31 -21.26 -8.47
C LEU A 9 -17.19 -20.55 -7.72
N VAL A 10 -17.36 -20.36 -6.42
CA VAL A 10 -16.28 -19.91 -5.54
C VAL A 10 -15.67 -21.13 -4.87
N VAL A 11 -14.38 -21.36 -5.08
CA VAL A 11 -13.64 -22.51 -4.54
C VAL A 11 -12.81 -22.05 -3.35
N GLY A 12 -13.16 -22.54 -2.16
CA GLY A 12 -12.61 -22.13 -0.86
C GLY A 12 -13.63 -21.31 -0.07
N ALA A 13 -14.02 -21.80 1.10
CA ALA A 13 -14.98 -21.15 2.00
C ALA A 13 -14.29 -20.42 3.18
N GLY A 14 -13.01 -20.09 3.01
CA GLY A 14 -12.26 -19.23 3.93
C GLY A 14 -12.73 -17.77 3.91
N LEU A 15 -12.02 -16.90 4.62
CA LEU A 15 -12.38 -15.47 4.76
C LEU A 15 -12.57 -14.78 3.39
N MET A 16 -11.60 -14.96 2.49
CA MET A 16 -11.64 -14.33 1.16
C MET A 16 -12.76 -14.90 0.30
N GLY A 17 -12.88 -16.23 0.21
CA GLY A 17 -13.91 -16.88 -0.60
C GLY A 17 -15.33 -16.56 -0.14
N ALA A 18 -15.60 -16.55 1.17
CA ALA A 18 -16.90 -16.11 1.70
C ALA A 18 -17.20 -14.64 1.35
N GLY A 19 -16.20 -13.76 1.43
CA GLY A 19 -16.35 -12.36 1.02
C GLY A 19 -16.60 -12.17 -0.48
N ILE A 20 -15.93 -12.97 -1.33
CA ILE A 20 -16.15 -12.98 -2.79
C ILE A 20 -17.56 -13.48 -3.09
N ALA A 21 -17.99 -14.59 -2.47
CA ALA A 21 -19.33 -15.14 -2.63
C ALA A 21 -20.40 -14.12 -2.23
N GLN A 22 -20.19 -13.38 -1.13
CA GLN A 22 -21.09 -12.29 -0.72
C GLN A 22 -21.21 -11.22 -1.80
N VAL A 23 -20.08 -10.70 -2.32
CA VAL A 23 -20.08 -9.62 -3.33
C VAL A 23 -20.76 -10.09 -4.63
N ALA A 24 -20.43 -11.29 -5.10
CA ALA A 24 -21.04 -11.88 -6.29
C ALA A 24 -22.56 -12.05 -6.14
N ALA A 25 -23.02 -12.57 -5.01
CA ALA A 25 -24.46 -12.78 -4.75
C ALA A 25 -25.24 -11.46 -4.59
N GLN A 26 -24.62 -10.45 -3.96
CA GLN A 26 -25.19 -9.09 -3.87
C GLN A 26 -25.27 -8.40 -5.23
N ALA A 27 -24.35 -8.72 -6.16
CA ALA A 27 -24.40 -8.26 -7.54
C ALA A 27 -25.41 -9.03 -8.42
N GLY A 28 -26.10 -10.04 -7.87
CA GLY A 28 -27.20 -10.75 -8.53
C GLY A 28 -26.86 -12.12 -9.10
N HIS A 29 -25.63 -12.61 -8.95
CA HIS A 29 -25.21 -13.90 -9.47
C HIS A 29 -25.70 -15.06 -8.61
N GLU A 30 -26.03 -16.19 -9.24
CA GLU A 30 -26.09 -17.48 -8.55
C GLU A 30 -24.66 -17.93 -8.22
N VAL A 31 -24.41 -18.25 -6.95
CA VAL A 31 -23.09 -18.60 -6.44
C VAL A 31 -23.13 -19.99 -5.82
N LEU A 32 -22.36 -20.90 -6.41
CA LEU A 32 -22.00 -22.17 -5.78
C LEU A 32 -20.78 -21.94 -4.89
N LEU A 33 -20.87 -22.31 -3.62
CA LEU A 33 -19.75 -22.22 -2.68
C LEU A 33 -19.24 -23.62 -2.35
N PHE A 34 -17.99 -23.89 -2.69
CA PHE A 34 -17.36 -25.18 -2.45
C PHE A 34 -16.15 -25.06 -1.53
N ASP A 35 -15.91 -26.06 -0.69
CA ASP A 35 -14.68 -26.23 0.09
C ASP A 35 -14.37 -27.72 0.24
N ALA A 36 -13.09 -28.08 0.21
CA ALA A 36 -12.67 -29.47 0.36
C ALA A 36 -12.97 -30.04 1.76
N ARG A 37 -13.12 -29.21 2.79
CA ARG A 37 -13.61 -29.66 4.10
C ARG A 37 -15.13 -29.72 4.10
N SER A 38 -15.66 -30.94 4.31
CA SER A 38 -17.08 -31.17 4.52
C SER A 38 -17.67 -30.20 5.56
N GLY A 39 -18.81 -29.60 5.22
CA GLY A 39 -19.53 -28.64 6.07
C GLY A 39 -18.93 -27.23 6.15
N ALA A 40 -17.75 -26.97 5.58
CA ALA A 40 -17.14 -25.64 5.64
C ALA A 40 -17.92 -24.60 4.81
N ALA A 41 -18.45 -24.98 3.65
CA ALA A 41 -19.28 -24.10 2.82
C ALA A 41 -20.61 -23.73 3.52
N GLU A 42 -21.26 -24.70 4.16
CA GLU A 42 -22.47 -24.46 4.98
C GLU A 42 -22.18 -23.52 6.16
N ALA A 43 -21.08 -23.78 6.88
CA ALA A 43 -20.66 -22.92 7.99
C ALA A 43 -20.33 -21.49 7.54
N ALA A 44 -19.73 -21.32 6.36
CA ALA A 44 -19.45 -20.01 5.78
C ALA A 44 -20.75 -19.27 5.42
N LYS A 45 -21.71 -19.94 4.78
CA LYS A 45 -23.03 -19.36 4.48
C LYS A 45 -23.77 -18.95 5.75
N ALA A 46 -23.75 -19.77 6.80
CA ALA A 46 -24.36 -19.43 8.09
C ALA A 46 -23.72 -18.17 8.73
N LYS A 47 -22.40 -18.05 8.68
CA LYS A 47 -21.68 -16.85 9.15
C LYS A 47 -21.99 -15.61 8.31
N LEU A 48 -22.14 -15.76 7.00
CA LEU A 48 -22.58 -14.68 6.12
C LEU A 48 -24.00 -14.21 6.47
N ALA A 49 -24.92 -15.12 6.81
CA ALA A 49 -26.26 -14.75 7.25
C ALA A 49 -26.23 -13.82 8.48
N ILE A 50 -25.40 -14.14 9.47
CA ILE A 50 -25.19 -13.30 10.67
C ILE A 50 -24.58 -11.95 10.28
N THR A 51 -23.60 -11.95 9.39
CA THR A 51 -22.91 -10.73 8.92
C THR A 51 -23.88 -9.80 8.19
N LEU A 52 -24.71 -10.34 7.29
CA LEU A 52 -25.72 -9.59 6.55
C LEU A 52 -26.81 -9.06 7.48
N ALA A 53 -27.29 -9.85 8.45
CA ALA A 53 -28.22 -9.37 9.47
C ALA A 53 -27.64 -8.18 10.25
N GLY A 54 -26.37 -8.26 10.67
CA GLY A 54 -25.70 -7.14 11.32
C GLY A 54 -25.53 -5.89 10.44
N LEU A 55 -25.53 -6.02 9.11
CA LEU A 55 -25.58 -4.88 8.18
C LEU A 55 -27.00 -4.29 8.07
N VAL A 56 -28.03 -5.13 8.16
CA VAL A 56 -29.43 -4.71 8.23
C VAL A 56 -29.70 -3.92 9.51
N ASP A 57 -29.25 -4.42 10.66
CA ASP A 57 -29.40 -3.74 11.96
C ASP A 57 -28.73 -2.36 11.98
N LYS A 58 -27.63 -2.20 11.21
CA LYS A 58 -26.90 -0.94 11.04
C LYS A 58 -27.49 -0.03 9.95
N GLY A 59 -28.59 -0.42 9.31
CA GLY A 59 -29.23 0.32 8.21
C GLY A 59 -28.38 0.42 6.94
N ARG A 60 -27.36 -0.46 6.78
CA ARG A 60 -26.46 -0.46 5.61
C ARG A 60 -26.94 -1.38 4.47
N LEU A 61 -27.95 -2.21 4.74
CA LEU A 61 -28.57 -3.13 3.78
C LEU A 61 -30.04 -3.32 4.16
N THR A 62 -30.94 -3.55 3.19
CA THR A 62 -32.34 -3.90 3.50
C THR A 62 -32.48 -5.39 3.80
N THR A 63 -33.52 -5.76 4.54
CA THR A 63 -33.84 -7.17 4.85
C THR A 63 -34.02 -7.98 3.57
N GLU A 64 -34.72 -7.44 2.58
CA GLU A 64 -35.01 -8.10 1.30
C GLU A 64 -33.71 -8.32 0.51
N ALA A 65 -32.81 -7.33 0.48
CA ALA A 65 -31.53 -7.44 -0.20
C ALA A 65 -30.61 -8.47 0.47
N ALA A 66 -30.61 -8.54 1.81
CA ALA A 66 -29.87 -9.53 2.57
C ALA A 66 -30.37 -10.96 2.29
N GLN A 67 -31.68 -11.16 2.34
CA GLN A 67 -32.31 -12.46 2.06
C GLN A 67 -32.08 -12.89 0.61
N ALA A 68 -32.22 -11.98 -0.35
CA ALA A 68 -31.98 -12.26 -1.76
C ALA A 68 -30.51 -12.65 -2.02
N ALA A 69 -29.55 -11.96 -1.42
CA ALA A 69 -28.13 -12.33 -1.53
C ALA A 69 -27.86 -13.72 -0.93
N LEU A 70 -28.39 -14.01 0.26
CA LEU A 70 -28.20 -15.31 0.91
C LEU A 70 -28.85 -16.47 0.12
N ALA A 71 -30.01 -16.23 -0.49
CA ALA A 71 -30.73 -17.21 -1.30
C ALA A 71 -29.97 -17.58 -2.58
N ARG A 72 -29.15 -16.68 -3.12
CA ARG A 72 -28.31 -16.94 -4.30
C ARG A 72 -27.05 -17.75 -4.00
N ILE A 73 -26.69 -17.93 -2.73
CA ILE A 73 -25.51 -18.71 -2.33
C ILE A 73 -25.95 -20.14 -2.01
N THR A 74 -25.51 -21.12 -2.79
CA THR A 74 -25.77 -22.54 -2.57
C THR A 74 -24.46 -23.25 -2.24
N PRO A 75 -24.27 -23.73 -1.00
CA PRO A 75 -23.14 -24.60 -0.68
C PRO A 75 -23.24 -25.90 -1.46
N VAL A 76 -22.12 -26.42 -1.93
CA VAL A 76 -22.05 -27.67 -2.70
C VAL A 76 -20.90 -28.53 -2.20
N ASP A 77 -21.08 -29.85 -2.25
CA ASP A 77 -20.08 -30.83 -1.81
C ASP A 77 -19.15 -31.31 -2.94
N ALA A 78 -19.36 -30.83 -4.16
CA ALA A 78 -18.55 -31.17 -5.33
C ALA A 78 -18.39 -29.98 -6.27
N LEU A 79 -17.32 -29.98 -7.05
CA LEU A 79 -17.14 -29.04 -8.15
C LEU A 79 -18.25 -29.23 -9.19
N ALA A 80 -18.71 -28.14 -9.79
CA ALA A 80 -19.84 -28.13 -10.71
C ALA A 80 -19.53 -27.30 -11.96
N PRO A 81 -20.13 -27.63 -13.12
CA PRO A 81 -19.99 -26.84 -14.33
C PRO A 81 -20.66 -25.47 -14.16
N VAL A 82 -19.91 -24.40 -14.45
CA VAL A 82 -20.32 -23.01 -14.32
C VAL A 82 -19.64 -22.15 -15.38
N ASP A 83 -20.05 -20.89 -15.53
CA ASP A 83 -19.46 -19.95 -16.50
C ASP A 83 -18.19 -19.26 -15.98
N LEU A 84 -18.09 -19.09 -14.66
CA LEU A 84 -16.96 -18.44 -13.99
C LEU A 84 -16.60 -19.18 -12.70
N VAL A 85 -15.34 -19.56 -12.56
CA VAL A 85 -14.77 -20.01 -11.28
C VAL A 85 -13.94 -18.90 -10.66
N ILE A 86 -14.04 -18.70 -9.34
CA ILE A 86 -13.12 -17.85 -8.58
C ILE A 86 -12.48 -18.68 -7.48
N GLU A 87 -11.20 -18.98 -7.64
CA GLU A 87 -10.41 -19.77 -6.73
C GLU A 87 -9.83 -18.90 -5.60
N ALA A 88 -10.06 -19.30 -4.35
CA ALA A 88 -9.56 -18.67 -3.13
C ALA A 88 -9.19 -19.72 -2.05
N ILE A 89 -8.50 -20.79 -2.46
CA ILE A 89 -7.95 -21.84 -1.61
C ILE A 89 -6.55 -21.49 -1.09
N VAL A 90 -5.92 -22.43 -0.38
CA VAL A 90 -4.57 -22.29 0.17
C VAL A 90 -3.57 -21.83 -0.88
N GLU A 91 -2.67 -20.93 -0.48
CA GLU A 91 -1.67 -20.30 -1.35
C GLU A 91 -0.49 -21.26 -1.63
N ASN A 92 -0.77 -22.32 -2.39
CA ASN A 92 0.20 -23.33 -2.81
C ASN A 92 0.07 -23.62 -4.32
N LEU A 93 1.18 -23.56 -5.05
CA LEU A 93 1.21 -23.70 -6.51
C LEU A 93 0.69 -25.06 -7.00
N ASP A 94 1.15 -26.15 -6.38
CA ASP A 94 0.81 -27.51 -6.84
C ASP A 94 -0.67 -27.84 -6.57
N ILE A 95 -1.17 -27.44 -5.40
CA ILE A 95 -2.59 -27.62 -5.04
C ILE A 95 -3.49 -26.85 -6.01
N LYS A 96 -3.17 -25.58 -6.33
CA LYS A 96 -3.96 -24.79 -7.29
C LYS A 96 -3.89 -25.36 -8.70
N ARG A 97 -2.74 -25.86 -9.16
CA ARG A 97 -2.61 -26.49 -10.49
C ARG A 97 -3.40 -27.79 -10.59
N ALA A 98 -3.41 -28.61 -9.54
CA ALA A 98 -4.23 -29.81 -9.47
C ALA A 98 -5.73 -29.46 -9.59
N LEU A 99 -6.19 -28.46 -8.82
CA LEU A 99 -7.55 -27.94 -8.90
C LEU A 99 -7.90 -27.42 -10.30
N PHE A 100 -7.02 -26.64 -10.94
CA PHE A 100 -7.31 -26.13 -12.29
C PHE A 100 -7.40 -27.26 -13.31
N THR A 101 -6.56 -28.29 -13.21
CA THR A 101 -6.65 -29.47 -14.08
C THR A 101 -7.99 -30.21 -13.93
N GLU A 102 -8.47 -30.36 -12.70
CA GLU A 102 -9.78 -30.93 -12.39
C GLU A 102 -10.92 -30.07 -12.95
N LEU A 103 -10.86 -28.75 -12.74
CA LEU A 103 -11.84 -27.82 -13.29
C LEU A 103 -11.87 -27.86 -14.82
N GLU A 104 -10.74 -28.00 -15.50
CA GLU A 104 -10.73 -28.08 -16.96
C GLU A 104 -11.45 -29.30 -17.53
N SER A 105 -11.60 -30.39 -16.75
CA SER A 105 -12.35 -31.58 -17.21
C SER A 105 -13.85 -31.43 -17.02
N LEU A 106 -14.28 -30.52 -16.14
CA LEU A 106 -15.68 -30.29 -15.78
C LEU A 106 -16.29 -29.07 -16.49
N LEU A 107 -15.51 -28.02 -16.68
CA LEU A 107 -15.98 -26.74 -17.19
C LEU A 107 -16.11 -26.74 -18.73
N PRO A 108 -17.10 -26.03 -19.29
CA PRO A 108 -17.19 -25.81 -20.72
C PRO A 108 -15.98 -25.00 -21.21
N ALA A 109 -15.65 -25.09 -22.51
CA ALA A 109 -14.41 -24.51 -23.06
C ALA A 109 -14.35 -22.98 -22.87
N GLU A 110 -15.50 -22.32 -22.92
CA GLU A 110 -15.69 -20.88 -22.78
C GLU A 110 -15.72 -20.37 -21.33
N ALA A 111 -15.76 -21.25 -20.33
CA ALA A 111 -15.76 -20.84 -18.93
C ALA A 111 -14.45 -20.14 -18.55
N VAL A 112 -14.56 -19.10 -17.73
CA VAL A 112 -13.40 -18.38 -17.20
C VAL A 112 -12.98 -18.99 -15.87
N ILE A 113 -11.67 -19.16 -15.67
CA ILE A 113 -11.09 -19.54 -14.39
C ILE A 113 -10.35 -18.32 -13.85
N ALA A 114 -10.82 -17.78 -12.74
CA ALA A 114 -10.18 -16.68 -12.02
C ALA A 114 -9.53 -17.18 -10.73
N THR A 115 -8.39 -16.60 -10.35
CA THR A 115 -7.72 -16.88 -9.07
C THR A 115 -7.55 -15.60 -8.24
N ASN A 116 -7.82 -15.69 -6.94
CA ASN A 116 -7.57 -14.63 -5.96
C ASN A 116 -6.16 -14.71 -5.34
N THR A 117 -5.22 -15.44 -5.96
CA THR A 117 -3.82 -15.49 -5.48
C THR A 117 -3.25 -14.08 -5.32
N SER A 118 -2.43 -13.88 -4.28
CA SER A 118 -1.79 -12.60 -3.98
C SER A 118 -0.30 -12.59 -4.33
N SER A 119 0.30 -13.76 -4.59
CA SER A 119 1.75 -13.95 -4.70
C SER A 119 2.20 -14.93 -5.78
N ILE A 120 1.34 -15.86 -6.22
CA ILE A 120 1.70 -16.87 -7.19
C ILE A 120 1.51 -16.33 -8.61
N SER A 121 2.48 -16.58 -9.48
CA SER A 121 2.38 -16.20 -10.89
C SER A 121 1.21 -16.93 -11.57
N VAL A 122 0.31 -16.16 -12.18
CA VAL A 122 -0.79 -16.64 -13.04
C VAL A 122 -0.22 -17.43 -14.22
N THR A 123 0.94 -17.01 -14.75
CA THR A 123 1.66 -17.76 -15.80
C THR A 123 2.12 -19.13 -15.30
N ALA A 124 2.66 -19.22 -14.07
CA ALA A 124 3.08 -20.50 -13.50
C ALA A 124 1.89 -21.41 -13.20
N LEU A 125 0.77 -20.84 -12.76
CA LEU A 125 -0.50 -21.56 -12.55
C LEU A 125 -1.07 -22.12 -13.85
N ALA A 126 -0.98 -21.37 -14.95
CA ALA A 126 -1.45 -21.79 -16.26
C ALA A 126 -0.65 -22.97 -16.86
N ARG A 127 0.55 -23.26 -16.33
CA ARG A 127 1.42 -24.29 -16.89
C ARG A 127 0.73 -25.65 -16.86
N GLY A 128 0.59 -26.28 -18.02
CA GLY A 128 -0.01 -27.60 -18.16
C GLY A 128 -1.54 -27.59 -18.30
N MET A 129 -2.18 -26.43 -18.26
CA MET A 129 -3.58 -26.30 -18.64
C MET A 129 -3.75 -26.54 -20.15
N ARG A 130 -4.89 -27.13 -20.54
CA ARG A 130 -5.31 -27.31 -21.94
C ARG A 130 -5.72 -25.98 -22.58
N HIS A 131 -6.37 -25.12 -21.81
CA HIS A 131 -6.85 -23.80 -22.24
C HIS A 131 -6.31 -22.69 -21.31
N PRO A 132 -5.00 -22.41 -21.33
CA PRO A 132 -4.39 -21.40 -20.46
C PRO A 132 -4.94 -19.98 -20.70
N GLU A 133 -5.53 -19.72 -21.87
CA GLU A 133 -6.09 -18.43 -22.27
C GLU A 133 -7.29 -17.96 -21.44
N ARG A 134 -7.96 -18.88 -20.74
CA ARG A 134 -9.10 -18.59 -19.87
C ARG A 134 -8.75 -18.44 -18.39
N LEU A 135 -7.47 -18.60 -18.02
CA LEU A 135 -6.99 -18.33 -16.66
C LEU A 135 -6.63 -16.84 -16.51
N VAL A 136 -7.12 -16.21 -15.46
CA VAL A 136 -6.85 -14.81 -15.11
C VAL A 136 -6.77 -14.63 -13.60
N GLY A 137 -6.00 -13.67 -13.10
CA GLY A 137 -6.09 -13.26 -11.70
C GLY A 137 -7.23 -12.26 -11.50
N MET A 138 -8.02 -12.46 -10.45
CA MET A 138 -9.03 -11.52 -9.98
C MET A 138 -8.78 -11.32 -8.49
N HIS A 139 -7.79 -10.48 -8.17
CA HIS A 139 -7.25 -10.34 -6.83
C HIS A 139 -8.02 -9.27 -6.04
N PHE A 140 -8.73 -9.70 -5.01
CA PHE A 140 -9.50 -8.89 -4.07
C PHE A 140 -8.68 -8.60 -2.80
N PHE A 141 -9.04 -7.53 -2.11
CA PHE A 141 -8.37 -7.09 -0.88
C PHE A 141 -9.26 -7.32 0.35
N ASN A 142 -8.65 -7.75 1.45
CA ASN A 142 -9.36 -8.03 2.70
C ASN A 142 -9.69 -6.73 3.47
N PRO A 143 -10.93 -6.54 3.97
CA PRO A 143 -12.14 -7.34 3.75
C PRO A 143 -12.82 -7.10 2.40
N VAL A 144 -13.12 -8.18 1.67
CA VAL A 144 -13.61 -8.14 0.28
C VAL A 144 -14.84 -7.25 0.08
N PRO A 145 -15.89 -7.27 0.95
CA PRO A 145 -17.05 -6.39 0.76
C PRO A 145 -16.74 -4.90 0.95
N LEU A 146 -15.72 -4.54 1.75
CA LEU A 146 -15.38 -3.17 2.09
C LEU A 146 -14.34 -2.56 1.14
N MET A 147 -13.35 -3.35 0.73
CA MET A 147 -12.30 -2.88 -0.15
C MET A 147 -12.83 -2.71 -1.58
N LYS A 148 -12.50 -1.58 -2.21
CA LYS A 148 -13.04 -1.22 -3.52
C LYS A 148 -12.22 -1.76 -4.69
N LEU A 149 -10.94 -2.02 -4.49
CA LEU A 149 -10.02 -2.41 -5.56
C LEU A 149 -10.15 -3.90 -5.93
N VAL A 150 -9.99 -4.20 -7.23
CA VAL A 150 -9.67 -5.52 -7.75
C VAL A 150 -8.53 -5.40 -8.76
N GLU A 151 -7.48 -6.19 -8.61
CA GLU A 151 -6.42 -6.30 -9.62
C GLU A 151 -6.76 -7.43 -10.60
N VAL A 152 -6.89 -7.09 -11.88
CA VAL A 152 -7.11 -8.05 -12.97
C VAL A 152 -5.76 -8.42 -13.57
N VAL A 153 -5.24 -9.57 -13.16
CA VAL A 153 -3.86 -10.01 -13.42
C VAL A 153 -3.80 -10.89 -14.67
N SER A 154 -3.08 -10.43 -15.69
CA SER A 154 -2.87 -11.21 -16.91
C SER A 154 -1.57 -12.01 -16.82
N GLY A 155 -1.67 -13.34 -16.94
CA GLY A 155 -0.54 -14.21 -17.21
C GLY A 155 -0.15 -14.16 -18.69
N LEU A 156 0.94 -14.84 -19.05
CA LEU A 156 1.45 -14.86 -20.44
C LEU A 156 0.42 -15.42 -21.43
N GLY A 157 -0.35 -16.42 -21.01
CA GLY A 157 -1.36 -17.06 -21.84
C GLY A 157 -2.71 -16.38 -21.83
N THR A 158 -3.00 -15.51 -20.84
CA THR A 158 -4.33 -14.95 -20.61
C THR A 158 -4.84 -14.17 -21.83
N SER A 159 -6.04 -14.51 -22.32
CA SER A 159 -6.66 -13.79 -23.42
C SER A 159 -7.04 -12.36 -23.01
N PRO A 160 -6.75 -11.34 -23.83
CA PRO A 160 -7.21 -9.97 -23.60
C PRO A 160 -8.74 -9.87 -23.44
N ALA A 161 -9.49 -10.73 -24.14
CA ALA A 161 -10.95 -10.76 -24.03
C ALA A 161 -11.43 -11.28 -22.66
N VAL A 162 -10.71 -12.22 -22.06
CA VAL A 162 -10.98 -12.76 -20.70
C VAL A 162 -10.66 -11.71 -19.65
N ALA A 163 -9.47 -11.09 -19.74
CA ALA A 163 -9.08 -10.01 -18.85
C ALA A 163 -10.09 -8.84 -18.90
N LYS A 164 -10.52 -8.44 -20.10
CA LYS A 164 -11.55 -7.41 -20.26
C LYS A 164 -12.90 -7.82 -19.65
N ALA A 165 -13.33 -9.06 -19.86
CA ALA A 165 -14.60 -9.54 -19.31
C ALA A 165 -14.62 -9.54 -17.77
N VAL A 166 -13.49 -9.92 -17.13
CA VAL A 166 -13.35 -9.86 -15.67
C VAL A 166 -13.24 -8.42 -15.16
N PHE A 167 -12.55 -7.55 -15.89
CA PHE A 167 -12.50 -6.11 -15.58
C PHE A 167 -13.90 -5.47 -15.58
N ASP A 168 -14.67 -5.69 -16.65
CA ASP A 168 -16.03 -5.17 -16.77
C ASP A 168 -16.97 -5.75 -15.70
N LEU A 169 -16.78 -7.04 -15.34
CA LEU A 169 -17.54 -7.71 -14.28
C LEU A 169 -17.26 -7.11 -12.90
N ALA A 170 -16.00 -6.90 -12.54
CA ALA A 170 -15.63 -6.26 -11.28
C ALA A 170 -16.24 -4.85 -11.16
N GLY A 171 -16.24 -4.08 -12.25
CA GLY A 171 -16.93 -2.79 -12.31
C GLY A 171 -18.43 -2.87 -11.96
N ARG A 172 -19.13 -3.88 -12.48
CA ARG A 172 -20.56 -4.12 -12.18
C ARG A 172 -20.81 -4.51 -10.73
N TRP A 173 -19.84 -5.12 -10.07
CA TRP A 173 -19.90 -5.44 -8.65
C TRP A 173 -19.62 -4.23 -7.75
N GLY A 174 -19.54 -3.03 -8.32
CA GLY A 174 -19.21 -1.80 -7.61
C GLY A 174 -17.74 -1.73 -7.18
N LYS A 175 -16.87 -2.52 -7.80
CA LYS A 175 -15.42 -2.46 -7.60
C LYS A 175 -14.77 -1.54 -8.63
N THR A 176 -13.59 -1.04 -8.29
CA THR A 176 -12.69 -0.37 -9.24
C THR A 176 -11.65 -1.41 -9.65
N ALA A 177 -11.70 -1.83 -10.90
CA ALA A 177 -10.73 -2.76 -11.46
C ALA A 177 -9.52 -2.01 -12.02
N VAL A 178 -8.34 -2.60 -11.90
CA VAL A 178 -7.11 -2.15 -12.55
C VAL A 178 -6.46 -3.32 -13.28
N HIS A 179 -5.92 -3.09 -14.47
CA HIS A 179 -5.19 -4.12 -15.20
C HIS A 179 -3.75 -4.21 -14.68
N THR A 180 -3.25 -5.43 -14.55
CA THR A 180 -1.84 -5.66 -14.20
C THR A 180 -1.28 -6.92 -14.86
N ARG A 181 0.02 -6.94 -15.11
CA ARG A 181 0.74 -8.15 -15.52
C ARG A 181 1.03 -9.05 -14.32
N SER A 182 1.21 -10.35 -14.58
CA SER A 182 1.59 -11.31 -13.54
C SER A 182 3.07 -11.21 -13.16
N THR A 183 3.44 -10.10 -12.52
CA THR A 183 4.74 -9.87 -11.89
C THR A 183 4.64 -10.01 -10.37
N PRO A 184 5.75 -10.31 -9.66
CA PRO A 184 5.72 -10.50 -8.21
C PRO A 184 5.12 -9.30 -7.48
N GLY A 185 4.10 -9.54 -6.64
CA GLY A 185 3.41 -8.50 -5.87
C GLY A 185 2.44 -7.61 -6.67
N PHE A 186 2.20 -7.90 -7.95
CA PHE A 186 1.29 -7.15 -8.82
C PHE A 186 1.53 -5.64 -8.75
N ILE A 187 0.52 -4.83 -8.43
CA ILE A 187 0.67 -3.39 -8.20
C ILE A 187 0.80 -3.11 -6.71
N VAL A 188 -0.23 -3.43 -5.92
CA VAL A 188 -0.34 -2.97 -4.53
C VAL A 188 0.76 -3.54 -3.65
N ASN A 189 0.97 -4.86 -3.66
CA ASN A 189 1.95 -5.48 -2.77
C ASN A 189 3.37 -5.04 -3.11
N ARG A 190 3.66 -4.81 -4.39
CA ARG A 190 4.93 -4.30 -4.91
C ARG A 190 5.16 -2.84 -4.50
N ILE A 191 4.29 -1.92 -4.89
CA ILE A 191 4.46 -0.47 -4.65
C ILE A 191 4.35 -0.14 -3.16
N ALA A 192 3.62 -0.91 -2.35
CA ALA A 192 3.55 -0.67 -0.91
C ALA A 192 4.84 -1.04 -0.14
N ARG A 193 5.77 -1.82 -0.71
CA ARG A 193 6.95 -2.31 0.04
C ARG A 193 7.78 -1.18 0.67
N PRO A 194 8.10 -0.08 -0.04
CA PRO A 194 8.89 1.00 0.54
C PRO A 194 8.26 1.68 1.77
N TYR A 195 6.94 1.69 1.89
CA TYR A 195 6.26 2.27 3.06
C TYR A 195 6.69 1.60 4.37
N TYR A 196 6.81 0.26 4.35
CA TYR A 196 7.31 -0.50 5.49
C TYR A 196 8.83 -0.46 5.55
N ALA A 197 9.49 -0.62 4.39
CA ALA A 197 10.93 -0.82 4.34
C ALA A 197 11.71 0.44 4.76
N GLU A 198 11.23 1.65 4.48
CA GLU A 198 11.88 2.89 4.92
C GLU A 198 11.72 3.12 6.43
N ALA A 199 10.54 2.82 6.99
CA ALA A 199 10.33 2.86 8.45
C ALA A 199 11.25 1.88 9.17
N LEU A 200 11.35 0.65 8.68
CA LEU A 200 12.22 -0.38 9.23
C LEU A 200 13.71 -0.02 9.13
N MET A 201 14.13 0.65 8.05
CA MET A 201 15.49 1.18 7.92
C MET A 201 15.78 2.25 8.97
N LEU A 202 14.85 3.21 9.15
CA LEU A 202 14.97 4.27 10.16
C LEU A 202 15.08 3.69 11.57
N LEU A 203 14.30 2.64 11.89
CA LEU A 203 14.41 1.95 13.18
C LEU A 203 15.74 1.23 13.35
N GLN A 204 16.23 0.57 12.29
CA GLN A 204 17.53 -0.12 12.30
C GLN A 204 18.69 0.86 12.54
N ASP A 205 18.64 2.03 11.93
CA ASP A 205 19.62 3.12 12.11
C ASP A 205 19.42 3.90 13.43
N ARG A 206 18.42 3.53 14.24
CA ARG A 206 18.00 4.23 15.47
C ARG A 206 17.73 5.71 15.23
N ALA A 207 17.15 6.02 14.07
CA ALA A 207 16.86 7.36 13.61
C ALA A 207 15.73 8.04 14.38
N ALA A 208 14.73 7.25 14.76
CA ALA A 208 13.48 7.67 15.35
C ALA A 208 12.84 6.48 16.08
N THR A 209 11.85 6.76 16.92
CA THR A 209 11.02 5.73 17.55
C THR A 209 9.82 5.36 16.65
N PRO A 210 9.22 4.17 16.82
CA PRO A 210 8.04 3.75 16.05
C PRO A 210 6.90 4.79 16.07
N GLU A 211 6.58 5.32 17.25
CA GLU A 211 5.49 6.28 17.44
C GLU A 211 5.76 7.63 16.75
N LEU A 212 7.03 8.04 16.63
CA LEU A 212 7.42 9.24 15.90
C LEU A 212 7.25 9.05 14.40
N ILE A 213 7.75 7.94 13.86
CA ILE A 213 7.61 7.59 12.44
C ILE A 213 6.14 7.53 12.06
N ASP A 214 5.32 6.86 12.89
CA ASP A 214 3.89 6.74 12.66
C ASP A 214 3.18 8.10 12.70
N ALA A 215 3.51 8.97 13.66
CA ALA A 215 2.90 10.30 13.77
C ALA A 215 3.23 11.18 12.55
N VAL A 216 4.50 11.22 12.13
CA VAL A 216 4.95 12.04 11.00
C VAL A 216 4.32 11.55 9.68
N LEU A 217 4.27 10.23 9.44
CA LEU A 217 3.60 9.70 8.25
C LEU A 217 2.07 9.87 8.31
N ARG A 218 1.46 9.79 9.49
CA ARG A 218 0.04 10.12 9.65
C ARG A 218 -0.24 11.59 9.34
N ALA A 219 0.61 12.50 9.81
CA ALA A 219 0.52 13.93 9.50
C ALA A 219 0.72 14.22 8.00
N ALA A 220 1.49 13.38 7.29
CA ALA A 220 1.60 13.41 5.83
C ALA A 220 0.34 12.90 5.08
N GLY A 221 -0.69 12.47 5.82
CA GLY A 221 -2.01 12.10 5.29
C GLY A 221 -2.29 10.59 5.28
N PHE A 222 -1.32 9.74 5.61
CA PHE A 222 -1.58 8.30 5.68
C PHE A 222 -2.56 8.00 6.82
N ARG A 223 -3.53 7.12 6.55
CA ARG A 223 -4.55 6.75 7.54
C ARG A 223 -3.96 6.12 8.82
N MET A 224 -2.85 5.38 8.67
CA MET A 224 -2.18 4.67 9.75
C MET A 224 -0.68 4.65 9.45
N GLY A 225 0.15 4.88 10.47
CA GLY A 225 1.59 4.80 10.33
C GLY A 225 2.07 3.36 10.02
N PRO A 226 3.26 3.20 9.43
CA PRO A 226 3.76 1.89 9.00
C PRO A 226 3.95 0.89 10.15
N CYS A 227 4.34 1.33 11.35
CA CYS A 227 4.53 0.44 12.51
C CYS A 227 3.18 -0.07 13.03
N GLU A 228 2.22 0.81 13.28
CA GLU A 228 0.83 0.43 13.61
C GLU A 228 0.20 -0.47 12.54
N LEU A 229 0.47 -0.20 11.27
CA LEU A 229 -0.08 -0.97 10.16
C LEU A 229 0.51 -2.39 10.10
N MET A 230 1.82 -2.54 10.35
CA MET A 230 2.45 -3.86 10.48
C MET A 230 1.88 -4.65 11.66
N ASP A 231 1.66 -4.01 12.81
CA ASP A 231 1.02 -4.64 13.97
C ASP A 231 -0.43 -5.08 13.68
N LEU A 232 -1.17 -4.29 12.88
CA LEU A 232 -2.54 -4.61 12.49
C LEU A 232 -2.61 -5.76 11.49
N ILE A 233 -1.75 -5.76 10.47
CA ILE A 233 -1.65 -6.84 9.47
C ILE A 233 -1.13 -8.14 10.12
N GLY A 234 -0.21 -7.99 11.06
CA GLY A 234 0.59 -9.04 11.64
C GLY A 234 1.98 -9.12 11.00
N HIS A 235 3.01 -9.13 11.83
CA HIS A 235 4.41 -9.13 11.36
C HIS A 235 4.75 -10.34 10.52
N ASP A 236 4.27 -11.53 10.88
CA ASP A 236 4.45 -12.76 10.10
C ASP A 236 3.89 -12.65 8.69
N THR A 237 2.66 -12.15 8.55
CA THR A 237 2.02 -11.97 7.25
C THR A 237 2.78 -10.93 6.41
N ASN A 238 3.07 -9.76 6.99
CA ASN A 238 3.75 -8.70 6.26
C ASN A 238 5.18 -9.10 5.85
N PHE A 239 5.92 -9.75 6.75
CA PHE A 239 7.28 -10.24 6.50
C PHE A 239 7.30 -11.37 5.47
N ALA A 240 6.34 -12.30 5.50
CA ALA A 240 6.23 -13.36 4.50
C ALA A 240 6.01 -12.78 3.09
N VAL A 241 5.16 -11.77 2.95
CA VAL A 241 4.96 -11.07 1.67
C VAL A 241 6.25 -10.37 1.23
N THR A 242 6.95 -9.67 2.13
CA THR A 242 8.25 -9.04 1.79
C THR A 242 9.27 -10.07 1.29
N ASN A 243 9.43 -11.19 1.99
CA ASN A 243 10.33 -12.27 1.58
C ASN A 243 9.93 -12.88 0.22
N SER A 244 8.64 -13.09 -0.01
CA SER A 244 8.12 -13.60 -1.28
C SER A 244 8.44 -12.65 -2.44
N VAL A 245 8.15 -11.35 -2.29
CA VAL A 245 8.46 -10.34 -3.31
C VAL A 245 9.97 -10.23 -3.53
N PHE A 246 10.78 -10.28 -2.48
CA PHE A 246 12.23 -10.22 -2.57
C PHE A 246 12.81 -11.41 -3.36
N ALA A 247 12.45 -12.63 -2.97
CA ALA A 247 12.93 -13.85 -3.65
C ALA A 247 12.44 -13.91 -5.10
N ALA A 248 11.19 -13.54 -5.36
CA ALA A 248 10.60 -13.57 -6.69
C ALA A 248 11.16 -12.48 -7.64
N ASN A 249 11.77 -11.42 -7.10
CA ASN A 249 12.52 -10.42 -7.85
C ASN A 249 14.04 -10.69 -7.83
N PHE A 250 14.45 -11.96 -7.72
CA PHE A 250 15.86 -12.37 -7.75
C PHE A 250 16.75 -11.61 -6.74
N PHE A 251 16.20 -11.34 -5.56
CA PHE A 251 16.90 -10.68 -4.45
C PHE A 251 17.30 -9.22 -4.74
N ASP A 252 16.50 -8.51 -5.53
CA ASP A 252 16.65 -7.07 -5.71
C ASP A 252 16.65 -6.32 -4.38
N ARG A 253 17.71 -5.54 -4.13
CA ARG A 253 17.97 -4.84 -2.86
C ARG A 253 16.90 -3.83 -2.46
N ARG A 254 16.04 -3.42 -3.38
CA ARG A 254 14.86 -2.60 -3.08
C ARG A 254 13.85 -3.28 -2.18
N PHE A 255 13.75 -4.60 -2.26
CA PHE A 255 12.78 -5.39 -1.51
C PHE A 255 13.40 -6.13 -0.33
N THR A 256 14.64 -5.80 0.06
CA THR A 256 15.35 -6.48 1.14
C THR A 256 14.53 -6.49 2.44
N PRO A 257 14.27 -7.67 3.04
CA PRO A 257 13.64 -7.80 4.35
C PRO A 257 14.48 -7.15 5.46
N SER A 258 13.84 -6.78 6.56
CA SER A 258 14.50 -6.13 7.70
C SER A 258 14.75 -7.10 8.85
N LEU A 259 15.93 -7.00 9.47
CA LEU A 259 16.25 -7.74 10.70
C LEU A 259 15.38 -7.28 11.87
N VAL A 260 15.01 -5.99 11.93
CA VAL A 260 14.10 -5.45 12.96
C VAL A 260 12.76 -6.17 12.92
N GLN A 261 12.21 -6.37 11.71
CA GLN A 261 10.97 -7.09 11.55
C GLN A 261 11.13 -8.59 11.82
N GLN A 262 12.24 -9.18 11.38
CA GLN A 262 12.52 -10.60 11.59
C GLN A 262 12.58 -10.94 13.09
N GLU A 263 13.25 -10.15 13.92
CA GLU A 263 13.31 -10.39 15.36
C GLU A 263 11.93 -10.39 16.03
N LEU A 264 11.00 -9.52 15.58
CA LEU A 264 9.62 -9.53 16.07
C LEU A 264 8.87 -10.81 15.68
N VAL A 265 9.08 -11.30 14.46
CA VAL A 265 8.49 -12.57 13.99
C VAL A 265 9.06 -13.74 14.80
N ASP A 266 10.38 -13.81 14.94
CA ASP A 266 11.07 -14.89 15.66
C ASP A 266 10.70 -14.92 17.15
N ALA A 267 10.43 -13.74 17.75
CA ALA A 267 9.94 -13.62 19.12
C ALA A 267 8.44 -13.94 19.30
N GLY A 268 7.69 -14.15 18.20
CA GLY A 268 6.24 -14.31 18.25
C GLY A 268 5.47 -13.01 18.58
N TYR A 269 6.11 -11.85 18.41
CA TYR A 269 5.50 -10.53 18.58
C TYR A 269 4.85 -10.10 17.26
N LEU A 270 3.74 -10.76 16.95
CA LEU A 270 3.01 -10.65 15.69
C LEU A 270 1.99 -9.51 15.65
N GLY A 271 2.09 -8.51 16.53
CA GLY A 271 1.19 -7.36 16.58
C GLY A 271 -0.09 -7.62 17.37
N ARG A 272 -1.23 -7.08 16.87
CA ARG A 272 -2.51 -7.09 17.59
C ARG A 272 -3.00 -8.49 17.95
N LYS A 273 -2.78 -9.46 17.06
CA LYS A 273 -3.25 -10.85 17.26
C LYS A 273 -2.49 -11.61 18.35
N SER A 274 -1.28 -11.17 18.70
CA SER A 274 -0.46 -11.70 19.80
C SER A 274 -0.36 -10.73 20.98
N TRP A 275 -1.16 -9.65 20.97
CA TRP A 275 -1.14 -8.57 21.95
C TRP A 275 0.19 -7.80 22.08
N ARG A 276 1.12 -8.01 21.16
CA ARG A 276 2.47 -7.41 21.17
C ARG A 276 3.11 -7.43 19.79
N GLY A 277 3.64 -6.29 19.36
CA GLY A 277 4.46 -6.10 18.15
C GLY A 277 5.45 -4.95 18.40
N PHE A 278 5.41 -3.91 17.58
CA PHE A 278 6.06 -2.63 17.95
C PHE A 278 5.44 -2.02 19.20
N TYR A 279 4.12 -2.19 19.36
CA TYR A 279 3.39 -1.70 20.52
C TYR A 279 2.84 -2.86 21.37
N GLY A 280 2.55 -2.56 22.64
CA GLY A 280 1.75 -3.43 23.50
C GLY A 280 0.26 -3.17 23.28
N TYR A 281 -0.57 -4.22 23.23
CA TYR A 281 -2.02 -4.08 23.09
C TYR A 281 -2.73 -4.55 24.36
N PRO A 282 -3.78 -3.83 24.82
CA PRO A 282 -4.57 -2.85 24.06
C PRO A 282 -4.06 -1.39 24.05
N ASP A 283 -2.96 -1.09 24.76
CA ASP A 283 -2.49 0.29 24.99
C ASP A 283 -2.13 1.06 23.70
N GLY A 284 -1.57 0.37 22.70
CA GLY A 284 -1.21 0.95 21.39
C GLY A 284 0.01 1.88 21.45
N ALA A 285 0.12 2.77 20.46
CA ALA A 285 1.23 3.72 20.39
C ALA A 285 1.12 4.77 21.50
N PRO A 286 2.21 5.03 22.26
CA PRO A 286 2.20 6.06 23.29
C PRO A 286 2.05 7.47 22.68
N ALA A 287 1.48 8.39 23.45
CA ALA A 287 1.41 9.78 23.04
C ALA A 287 2.81 10.40 22.97
N LEU A 288 3.11 11.12 21.89
CA LEU A 288 4.35 11.86 21.76
C LEU A 288 4.37 13.06 22.72
N PRO A 289 5.56 13.45 23.23
CA PRO A 289 5.69 14.59 24.14
C PRO A 289 5.20 15.88 23.46
N ILE A 290 4.58 16.75 24.24
CA ILE A 290 4.16 18.08 23.79
C ILE A 290 5.43 18.92 23.60
N VAL A 291 5.54 19.51 22.42
CA VAL A 291 6.65 20.41 22.12
C VAL A 291 6.22 21.84 22.48
N SER A 292 6.70 22.32 23.63
CA SER A 292 6.51 23.71 24.06
C SER A 292 7.73 24.52 23.67
N ILE A 293 7.55 25.52 22.81
CA ILE A 293 8.65 26.35 22.33
C ILE A 293 8.28 27.82 22.45
N THR A 294 9.24 28.61 22.89
CA THR A 294 9.12 30.06 22.91
C THR A 294 9.11 30.59 21.46
N PRO A 295 8.31 31.63 21.14
CA PRO A 295 8.37 32.29 19.85
C PRO A 295 9.81 32.64 19.45
N PRO A 296 10.25 32.27 18.25
CA PRO A 296 11.60 32.58 17.80
C PRO A 296 11.78 34.09 17.63
N ARG A 297 13.02 34.56 17.80
CA ARG A 297 13.44 35.94 17.52
C ARG A 297 14.64 35.91 16.58
N ALA A 298 14.65 36.80 15.59
CA ALA A 298 15.78 37.01 14.68
C ALA A 298 15.82 38.46 14.25
N ALA A 299 17.02 38.96 13.93
CA ALA A 299 17.19 40.30 13.38
C ALA A 299 16.80 40.33 11.89
N ARG A 300 17.05 39.23 11.17
CA ARG A 300 16.74 39.10 9.75
C ARG A 300 16.27 37.69 9.42
N VAL A 301 15.15 37.62 8.71
CA VAL A 301 14.60 36.37 8.16
C VAL A 301 14.42 36.53 6.65
N VAL A 302 14.91 35.55 5.88
CA VAL A 302 14.75 35.50 4.42
C VAL A 302 14.12 34.16 4.04
N VAL A 303 13.02 34.20 3.29
CA VAL A 303 12.40 33.00 2.70
C VAL A 303 13.06 32.71 1.36
N HIS A 304 13.66 31.54 1.25
CA HIS A 304 14.30 31.03 0.04
C HIS A 304 13.38 30.06 -0.69
N GLY A 305 13.36 30.13 -2.03
CA GLY A 305 12.66 29.19 -2.89
C GLY A 305 11.31 29.69 -3.42
N ARG A 306 10.58 28.78 -4.09
CA ARG A 306 9.35 29.08 -4.84
C ARG A 306 8.25 28.05 -4.54
N GLY A 307 7.04 28.34 -5.01
CA GLY A 307 5.89 27.45 -4.89
C GLY A 307 5.10 27.62 -3.60
N ALA A 308 4.10 26.76 -3.42
CA ALA A 308 3.09 26.89 -2.35
C ALA A 308 3.69 26.93 -0.94
N LEU A 309 4.78 26.19 -0.70
CA LEU A 309 5.46 26.19 0.60
C LEU A 309 6.13 27.54 0.90
N ALA A 310 6.80 28.14 -0.09
CA ALA A 310 7.41 29.46 0.07
C ALA A 310 6.35 30.53 0.33
N GLU A 311 5.22 30.51 -0.40
CA GLU A 311 4.11 31.45 -0.16
C GLU A 311 3.53 31.29 1.25
N ARG A 312 3.40 30.04 1.72
CA ARG A 312 2.94 29.77 3.09
C ARG A 312 3.91 30.32 4.14
N PHE A 313 5.22 30.19 3.93
CA PHE A 313 6.21 30.73 4.86
C PHE A 313 6.16 32.27 4.91
N VAL A 314 6.05 32.94 3.76
CA VAL A 314 5.87 34.40 3.70
C VAL A 314 4.60 34.83 4.42
N ALA A 315 3.49 34.12 4.24
CA ALA A 315 2.23 34.43 4.90
C ALA A 315 2.29 34.32 6.44
N ASN A 316 3.09 33.40 6.97
CA ASN A 316 3.28 33.22 8.42
C ASN A 316 4.41 34.11 9.01
N LEU A 317 5.20 34.78 8.16
CA LEU A 317 6.33 35.61 8.56
C LEU A 317 6.20 37.03 7.98
N PRO A 318 5.20 37.82 8.43
CA PRO A 318 5.02 39.19 7.96
C PRO A 318 6.25 40.04 8.30
N GLY A 319 7.02 40.42 7.27
CA GLY A 319 8.29 41.15 7.41
C GLY A 319 9.53 40.37 6.99
N ALA A 320 9.42 39.08 6.67
CA ALA A 320 10.52 38.33 6.07
C ALA A 320 10.82 38.83 4.65
N LEU A 321 12.11 38.88 4.31
CA LEU A 321 12.58 39.14 2.94
C LEU A 321 12.39 37.90 2.07
N ARG A 322 12.49 38.06 0.75
CA ARG A 322 12.31 36.95 -0.19
C ARG A 322 13.47 36.83 -1.18
N GLU A 323 13.96 35.61 -1.37
CA GLU A 323 15.01 35.26 -2.34
C GLU A 323 14.50 34.15 -3.27
N LEU A 324 14.25 34.49 -4.54
CA LEU A 324 13.66 33.60 -5.54
C LEU A 324 14.69 32.86 -6.40
N GLY A 325 15.96 33.27 -6.37
CA GLY A 325 17.05 32.72 -7.17
C GLY A 325 17.78 31.55 -6.51
N SER A 326 17.38 31.16 -5.30
CA SER A 326 18.01 30.05 -4.58
C SER A 326 17.65 28.69 -5.17
N ASP A 327 18.63 27.79 -5.16
CA ASP A 327 18.52 26.38 -5.53
C ASP A 327 17.93 25.51 -4.40
N TRP A 328 17.41 26.13 -3.34
CA TRP A 328 16.86 25.47 -2.18
C TRP A 328 15.64 26.20 -1.63
N MET A 329 14.82 25.45 -0.89
CA MET A 329 13.61 25.93 -0.24
C MET A 329 13.81 25.97 1.28
N GLY A 330 13.47 27.08 1.94
CA GLY A 330 13.54 27.16 3.40
C GLY A 330 13.69 28.59 3.92
N LEU A 331 14.31 28.73 5.09
CA LEU A 331 14.57 30.02 5.75
C LEU A 331 16.06 30.20 6.00
N ALA A 332 16.58 31.39 5.70
CA ALA A 332 17.81 31.90 6.29
C ALA A 332 17.45 32.83 7.44
N ILE A 333 18.01 32.58 8.62
CA ILE A 333 17.66 33.23 9.89
C ILE A 333 18.97 33.70 10.51
N ASP A 334 19.28 34.99 10.39
CA ASP A 334 20.57 35.55 10.78
C ASP A 334 21.76 34.75 10.16
N ASP A 335 22.52 34.00 10.97
CA ASP A 335 23.63 33.13 10.55
C ASP A 335 23.25 31.65 10.40
N ARG A 336 21.96 31.31 10.55
CA ARG A 336 21.41 29.95 10.57
C ARG A 336 20.56 29.66 9.34
N GLN A 337 20.34 28.37 9.08
CA GLN A 337 19.51 27.92 7.97
C GLN A 337 18.54 26.81 8.40
N LEU A 338 17.29 26.92 7.97
CA LEU A 338 16.28 25.86 8.06
C LEU A 338 15.90 25.46 6.63
N ARG A 339 16.39 24.31 6.17
CA ARG A 339 16.30 23.88 4.76
C ARG A 339 15.30 22.74 4.61
N LEU A 340 14.48 22.78 3.57
CA LEU A 340 13.70 21.62 3.15
C LEU A 340 14.68 20.50 2.77
N THR A 341 14.41 19.27 3.20
CA THR A 341 15.26 18.12 2.89
C THR A 341 15.37 17.92 1.39
N ASP A 342 16.60 17.70 0.95
CA ASP A 342 16.94 17.46 -0.45
C ASP A 342 17.73 16.15 -0.59
N GLY A 343 17.76 15.31 0.45
CA GLY A 343 18.54 14.08 0.52
C GLY A 343 19.91 14.25 1.18
N ARG A 344 20.36 15.46 1.53
CA ARG A 344 21.54 15.67 2.38
C ARG A 344 21.17 15.73 3.86
N ARG A 345 22.17 15.51 4.73
CA ARG A 345 22.06 15.70 6.17
C ARG A 345 22.26 17.17 6.53
N ALA A 346 21.75 17.59 7.69
CA ALA A 346 22.00 18.94 8.22
C ALA A 346 23.49 19.24 8.31
N ARG A 347 24.30 18.29 8.82
CA ARG A 347 25.75 18.46 8.94
C ARG A 347 26.49 18.67 7.63
N ASP A 348 25.92 18.22 6.51
CA ASP A 348 26.55 18.36 5.19
C ASP A 348 26.50 19.82 4.69
N PHE A 349 25.68 20.67 5.31
CA PHE A 349 25.58 22.11 5.03
C PHE A 349 26.44 23.00 5.95
N GLY A 350 26.98 22.44 7.03
CA GLY A 350 27.77 23.16 8.03
C GLY A 350 27.00 23.56 9.30
N PRO A 351 27.68 24.22 10.26
CA PRO A 351 27.11 24.57 11.55
C PRO A 351 25.94 25.56 11.41
N GLY A 352 24.99 25.52 12.36
CA GLY A 352 23.82 26.39 12.35
C GLY A 352 22.75 26.02 11.32
N THR A 353 22.88 24.85 10.67
CA THR A 353 21.89 24.36 9.71
C THR A 353 21.03 23.26 10.32
N ALA A 354 19.73 23.32 10.04
CA ALA A 354 18.78 22.25 10.23
C ALA A 354 18.10 21.90 8.91
N VAL A 355 17.69 20.63 8.78
CA VAL A 355 16.85 20.16 7.68
C VAL A 355 15.49 19.73 8.23
N PHE A 356 14.42 20.07 7.52
CA PHE A 356 13.06 19.63 7.85
C PHE A 356 12.44 18.86 6.69
N ASP A 357 11.49 18.00 7.00
CA ASP A 357 10.91 17.03 6.05
C ASP A 357 9.92 17.68 5.06
N LEU A 358 9.42 16.89 4.11
CA LEU A 358 8.43 17.32 3.12
C LEU A 358 7.04 17.51 3.75
N PRO A 359 6.50 18.74 3.83
CA PRO A 359 5.18 18.96 4.42
C PRO A 359 4.07 18.76 3.38
N LEU A 360 3.48 17.55 3.35
CA LEU A 360 2.32 17.26 2.49
C LEU A 360 1.00 17.86 3.00
N ALA A 361 0.95 18.26 4.27
CA ALA A 361 -0.17 18.94 4.89
C ALA A 361 0.22 20.36 5.37
N PRO A 362 -0.75 21.27 5.56
CA PRO A 362 -0.47 22.62 6.05
C PRO A 362 -0.03 22.67 7.52
N ALA A 363 -0.44 21.67 8.32
CA ALA A 363 -0.14 21.54 9.74
C ALA A 363 -0.01 20.05 10.11
N GLY A 364 0.62 19.77 11.25
CA GLY A 364 0.84 18.42 11.77
C GLY A 364 2.30 18.14 12.12
N ASP A 365 2.57 16.91 12.56
CA ASP A 365 3.91 16.44 12.90
C ASP A 365 4.85 16.50 11.68
N ILE A 366 6.05 17.07 11.87
CA ILE A 366 7.08 17.16 10.83
C ILE A 366 8.42 16.72 11.40
N ALA A 367 9.12 15.83 10.70
CA ALA A 367 10.47 15.45 11.11
C ALA A 367 11.47 16.59 10.81
N TYR A 368 12.46 16.76 11.68
CA TYR A 368 13.60 17.64 11.43
C TYR A 368 14.86 17.11 12.13
N ALA A 369 16.03 17.55 11.66
CA ALA A 369 17.32 17.23 12.26
C ALA A 369 18.31 18.40 12.15
N GLY A 370 19.30 18.44 13.03
CA GLY A 370 20.37 19.45 13.03
C GLY A 370 20.20 20.50 14.12
N ASP A 371 20.29 21.77 13.74
CA ASP A 371 20.23 22.88 14.71
C ASP A 371 18.90 22.92 15.51
N ALA A 372 19.00 22.86 16.83
CA ALA A 372 17.85 22.78 17.75
C ALA A 372 16.93 24.02 17.71
N SER A 373 17.41 25.18 17.24
CA SER A 373 16.56 26.37 17.11
C SER A 373 15.49 26.22 16.02
N ALA A 374 15.66 25.26 15.10
CA ALA A 374 14.70 24.95 14.05
C ALA A 374 13.31 24.63 14.57
N ALA A 375 13.20 23.99 15.74
CA ALA A 375 11.93 23.61 16.31
C ALA A 375 11.01 24.84 16.50
N ALA A 376 11.54 25.94 17.07
CA ALA A 376 10.78 27.16 17.30
C ALA A 376 10.21 27.75 16.00
N TRP A 377 11.02 27.73 14.93
CA TRP A 377 10.61 28.21 13.61
C TRP A 377 9.56 27.31 12.96
N LEU A 378 9.72 25.99 13.03
CA LEU A 378 8.73 25.05 12.51
C LEU A 378 7.38 25.21 13.23
N THR A 379 7.39 25.39 14.55
CA THR A 379 6.19 25.71 15.33
C THR A 379 5.55 27.03 14.92
N TRP A 380 6.36 28.08 14.74
CA TRP A 380 5.85 29.37 14.24
C TRP A 380 5.20 29.24 12.85
N LEU A 381 5.73 28.36 12.01
CA LEU A 381 5.19 28.05 10.68
C LEU A 381 3.96 27.13 10.70
N GLY A 382 3.42 26.80 11.88
CA GLY A 382 2.22 25.98 12.05
C GLY A 382 2.46 24.47 12.03
N LEU A 383 3.71 24.02 12.15
CA LEU A 383 4.08 22.61 12.16
C LEU A 383 4.44 22.13 13.58
N VAL A 384 4.35 20.83 13.84
CA VAL A 384 4.73 20.24 15.13
C VAL A 384 6.08 19.52 14.94
N PRO A 385 7.22 20.13 15.33
CA PRO A 385 8.53 19.59 15.03
C PRO A 385 8.83 18.32 15.84
N ARG A 386 9.33 17.29 15.16
CA ARG A 386 9.76 16.02 15.72
C ARG A 386 11.22 15.79 15.38
N GLU A 387 12.08 15.88 16.38
CA GLU A 387 13.51 15.69 16.17
C GLU A 387 13.81 14.23 15.88
N VAL A 388 14.58 14.00 14.82
CA VAL A 388 15.11 12.69 14.43
C VAL A 388 16.62 12.77 14.29
N ALA A 389 17.29 11.62 14.22
CA ALA A 389 18.70 11.59 13.92
C ALA A 389 19.00 12.23 12.55
N ASP A 390 20.17 12.87 12.45
CA ASP A 390 20.61 13.55 11.24
C ASP A 390 20.96 12.57 10.10
N LEU A 391 19.92 12.18 9.35
CA LEU A 391 19.97 11.21 8.27
C LEU A 391 19.45 11.79 6.95
N PRO A 392 19.99 11.33 5.80
CA PRO A 392 19.51 11.70 4.48
C PRO A 392 18.00 11.48 4.30
N GLY A 393 17.29 12.47 3.75
CA GLY A 393 15.90 12.33 3.31
C GLY A 393 14.84 12.21 4.43
N LEU A 394 15.26 12.29 5.70
CA LEU A 394 14.38 12.26 6.88
C LEU A 394 13.39 11.09 6.87
N VAL A 395 12.07 11.32 6.96
CA VAL A 395 11.04 10.27 7.08
C VAL A 395 10.05 10.30 5.91
N VAL A 396 9.32 11.40 5.71
CA VAL A 396 8.29 11.56 4.68
C VAL A 396 8.92 11.60 3.30
N ALA A 397 9.89 12.48 3.08
CA ALA A 397 10.50 12.70 1.78
C ALA A 397 11.12 11.42 1.22
N ARG A 398 11.93 10.69 2.02
CA ARG A 398 12.48 9.39 1.58
C ARG A 398 11.40 8.35 1.26
N THR A 399 10.34 8.30 2.06
CA THR A 399 9.28 7.30 1.91
C THR A 399 8.49 7.57 0.64
N ILE A 400 8.04 8.81 0.45
CA ILE A 400 7.31 9.23 -0.74
C ILE A 400 8.17 9.07 -1.99
N ALA A 401 9.43 9.49 -1.96
CA ALA A 401 10.33 9.33 -3.10
C ALA A 401 10.49 7.86 -3.50
N MET A 402 10.64 6.95 -2.55
CA MET A 402 10.74 5.51 -2.85
C MET A 402 9.42 4.89 -3.32
N LEU A 403 8.27 5.34 -2.81
CA LEU A 403 6.95 4.92 -3.32
C LEU A 403 6.74 5.35 -4.77
N VAL A 404 7.09 6.60 -5.09
CA VAL A 404 7.06 7.13 -6.47
C VAL A 404 8.04 6.36 -7.34
N ASN A 405 9.26 6.11 -6.86
CA ASN A 405 10.29 5.37 -7.60
C ASN A 405 9.83 3.95 -7.98
N GLU A 406 9.19 3.25 -7.03
CA GLU A 406 8.71 1.89 -7.29
C GLU A 406 7.49 1.86 -8.22
N ALA A 407 6.60 2.85 -8.10
CA ALA A 407 5.48 3.02 -9.04
C ALA A 407 5.97 3.35 -10.46
N ALA A 408 6.97 4.21 -10.58
CA ALA A 408 7.60 4.59 -11.84
C ALA A 408 8.25 3.37 -12.52
N ASP A 409 8.92 2.49 -11.77
CA ASP A 409 9.45 1.23 -12.30
C ASP A 409 8.35 0.24 -12.70
N ALA A 410 7.26 0.15 -11.95
CA ALA A 410 6.12 -0.68 -12.33
C ALA A 410 5.52 -0.24 -13.67
N VAL A 411 5.35 1.07 -13.89
CA VAL A 411 4.85 1.63 -15.16
C VAL A 411 5.86 1.43 -16.28
N GLN A 412 7.15 1.74 -16.06
CA GLN A 412 8.21 1.55 -17.05
C GLN A 412 8.32 0.10 -17.54
N GLN A 413 8.10 -0.87 -16.66
CA GLN A 413 8.14 -2.30 -16.97
C GLN A 413 6.82 -2.81 -17.59
N GLY A 414 5.83 -1.93 -17.76
CA GLY A 414 4.51 -2.24 -18.30
C GLY A 414 3.69 -3.14 -17.39
N VAL A 415 3.91 -3.10 -16.07
CA VAL A 415 3.10 -3.83 -15.08
C VAL A 415 1.69 -3.26 -15.07
N CYS A 416 1.57 -1.93 -15.01
CA CYS A 416 0.32 -1.17 -15.06
C CYS A 416 0.57 0.20 -15.73
N ASP A 417 -0.48 1.00 -15.90
CA ASP A 417 -0.38 2.41 -16.26
C ASP A 417 -0.40 3.31 -15.01
N GLU A 418 -0.12 4.62 -15.20
CA GLU A 418 -0.07 5.59 -14.09
C GLU A 418 -1.40 5.66 -13.32
N ALA A 419 -2.52 5.72 -14.05
CA ALA A 419 -3.86 5.80 -13.46
C ALA A 419 -4.20 4.53 -12.66
N GLY A 420 -3.81 3.36 -13.14
CA GLY A 420 -3.94 2.09 -12.45
C GLY A 420 -3.10 2.02 -11.19
N ALA A 421 -1.85 2.52 -11.22
CA ALA A 421 -1.01 2.63 -10.02
C ALA A 421 -1.64 3.55 -8.96
N ASP A 422 -2.11 4.73 -9.36
CA ASP A 422 -2.77 5.67 -8.45
C ASP A 422 -4.04 5.10 -7.84
N ALA A 423 -4.92 4.52 -8.67
CA ALA A 423 -6.15 3.88 -8.20
C ALA A 423 -5.85 2.71 -7.26
N ALA A 424 -4.84 1.90 -7.59
CA ALA A 424 -4.45 0.75 -6.78
C ALA A 424 -3.98 1.18 -5.39
N MET A 425 -3.11 2.17 -5.29
CA MET A 425 -2.57 2.61 -3.98
C MET A 425 -3.63 3.32 -3.14
N LYS A 426 -4.47 4.16 -3.76
CA LYS A 426 -5.57 4.83 -3.04
C LYS A 426 -6.64 3.87 -2.55
N LEU A 427 -7.01 2.86 -3.34
CA LEU A 427 -8.14 1.98 -3.02
C LEU A 427 -7.75 0.65 -2.37
N GLY A 428 -6.51 0.18 -2.57
CA GLY A 428 -5.99 -1.07 -2.03
C GLY A 428 -5.39 -0.90 -0.63
N VAL A 429 -4.71 0.22 -0.39
CA VAL A 429 -4.03 0.50 0.90
C VAL A 429 -4.38 1.85 1.53
N ASN A 430 -5.36 2.57 0.97
CA ASN A 430 -5.85 3.86 1.51
C ASN A 430 -4.76 4.94 1.59
N TYR A 431 -3.88 5.02 0.59
CA TYR A 431 -2.97 6.15 0.50
C TYR A 431 -3.74 7.45 0.26
N PRO A 432 -3.28 8.59 0.81
CA PRO A 432 -4.00 9.87 0.68
C PRO A 432 -3.97 10.41 -0.75
N ALA A 433 -2.93 10.06 -1.52
CA ALA A 433 -2.81 10.36 -2.93
C ALA A 433 -2.11 9.20 -3.65
N GLY A 434 -2.25 9.16 -4.97
CA GLY A 434 -1.53 8.22 -5.81
C GLY A 434 -0.04 8.59 -5.96
N PRO A 435 0.85 7.62 -6.26
CA PRO A 435 2.26 7.91 -6.54
C PRO A 435 2.47 8.94 -7.66
N PHE A 436 1.67 8.91 -8.73
CA PHE A 436 1.80 9.87 -9.83
C PHE A 436 1.19 11.23 -9.50
N GLU A 437 0.19 11.29 -8.60
CA GLU A 437 -0.26 12.54 -7.98
C GLU A 437 0.85 13.19 -7.12
N TRP A 438 1.59 12.41 -6.34
CA TRP A 438 2.77 12.90 -5.61
C TRP A 438 3.90 13.32 -6.54
N LEU A 439 4.14 12.58 -7.62
CA LEU A 439 5.12 12.96 -8.64
C LEU A 439 4.75 14.30 -9.29
N ALA A 440 3.48 14.51 -9.63
CA ALA A 440 3.00 15.78 -10.18
C ALA A 440 3.12 16.94 -9.17
N PHE A 441 2.92 16.67 -7.89
CA PHE A 441 3.05 17.67 -6.82
C PHE A 441 4.51 18.07 -6.54
N TRP A 442 5.42 17.09 -6.45
CA TRP A 442 6.80 17.34 -6.02
C TRP A 442 7.77 17.56 -7.19
N GLY A 443 7.49 16.94 -8.34
CA GLY A 443 8.32 16.98 -9.54
C GLY A 443 9.36 15.85 -9.60
N ALA A 444 9.65 15.40 -10.81
CA ALA A 444 10.58 14.29 -11.06
C ALA A 444 12.03 14.62 -10.65
N GLU A 445 12.52 15.81 -11.01
CA GLU A 445 13.91 16.22 -10.75
C GLU A 445 14.25 16.28 -9.24
N PRO A 446 13.45 16.92 -8.37
CA PRO A 446 13.70 16.89 -6.92
C PRO A 446 13.68 15.48 -6.32
N ILE A 447 12.77 14.62 -6.79
CA ILE A 447 12.67 13.21 -6.34
C ILE A 447 13.94 12.44 -6.77
N ALA A 448 14.31 12.53 -8.05
CA ALA A 448 15.50 11.88 -8.59
C ALA A 448 16.77 12.34 -7.85
N MET A 449 16.91 13.64 -7.61
CA MET A 449 18.04 14.20 -6.86
C MET A 449 18.11 13.67 -5.42
N LEU A 450 16.98 13.59 -4.72
CA LEU A 450 16.93 13.05 -3.36
C LEU A 450 17.31 11.57 -3.33
N LEU A 451 16.81 10.78 -4.29
CA LEU A 451 17.14 9.37 -4.43
C LEU A 451 18.61 9.14 -4.80
N ASP A 452 19.19 9.92 -5.72
CA ASP A 452 20.61 9.86 -6.05
C ASP A 452 21.48 10.17 -4.83
N ARG A 453 21.08 11.10 -3.96
CA ARG A 453 21.79 11.42 -2.71
C ARG A 453 21.68 10.32 -1.67
N LEU A 454 20.51 9.69 -1.55
CA LEU A 454 20.33 8.49 -0.74
C LEU A 454 21.22 7.35 -1.24
N ASP A 455 21.25 7.10 -2.55
CA ASP A 455 22.07 6.06 -3.14
C ASP A 455 23.57 6.33 -2.99
N GLN A 456 24.01 7.58 -3.12
CA GLN A 456 25.40 7.97 -2.85
C GLN A 456 25.81 7.77 -1.39
N HIS A 457 24.88 8.02 -0.46
CA HIS A 457 25.11 7.85 0.98
C HIS A 457 25.22 6.36 1.36
N TYR A 458 24.24 5.55 0.96
CA TYR A 458 24.15 4.14 1.37
C TYR A 458 24.90 3.18 0.44
N ARG A 459 25.20 3.58 -0.81
CA ARG A 459 25.93 2.83 -1.84
C ARG A 459 25.37 1.41 -2.07
N GLY A 460 24.05 1.31 -2.04
CA GLY A 460 23.35 0.03 -1.85
C GLY A 460 22.53 -0.47 -3.03
N GLU A 461 22.43 0.25 -4.16
CA GLU A 461 21.51 0.01 -5.29
C GLU A 461 20.01 0.04 -4.93
N ARG A 462 19.67 0.03 -3.63
CA ARG A 462 18.32 0.17 -3.11
C ARG A 462 17.68 1.48 -3.57
N TYR A 463 18.43 2.57 -3.51
CA TYR A 463 17.91 3.92 -3.80
C TYR A 463 18.12 4.34 -5.26
N ARG A 464 18.59 3.43 -6.14
CA ARG A 464 18.79 3.72 -7.56
C ARG A 464 17.52 4.31 -8.17
N VAL A 465 17.67 5.36 -8.97
CA VAL A 465 16.54 6.07 -9.59
C VAL A 465 15.97 5.24 -10.75
N SER A 466 14.65 5.14 -10.82
CA SER A 466 13.93 4.58 -11.96
C SER A 466 14.29 5.36 -13.23
N PRO A 467 14.59 4.69 -14.37
CA PRO A 467 14.78 5.38 -15.64
C PRO A 467 13.59 6.24 -16.07
N TYR A 468 12.38 5.94 -15.58
CA TYR A 468 11.17 6.71 -15.85
C TYR A 468 11.20 8.13 -15.26
N LEU A 469 11.97 8.34 -14.19
CA LEU A 469 12.08 9.63 -13.51
C LEU A 469 13.19 10.52 -14.11
N ARG A 470 13.83 10.11 -15.21
CA ARG A 470 14.97 10.78 -15.84
C ARG A 470 14.70 11.29 -17.24
#